data_AF-A0A1M6U9R6-F1
#
_entry.id   AF-A0A1M6U9R6-F1
#
_cell.length_a   1.000
_cell.length_b   1.000
_cell.length_c   1.000
_cell.angle_alpha   90.00
_cell.angle_beta   90.00
_cell.angle_gamma   90.00
#
_symmetry.space_group_name_H-M   'P 1'
#
loop_
_entity.id
_entity.type
_entity.pdbx_description
1 polymer ?
#
loop_
_entity_poly.entity_id
_entity_poly.type
_entity_poly.pdbx_seq_one_letter_code
_entity_poly.pdbx_strand_id
1 'polypeptide(L)'
;MTKNIIALIAMLMIFPIANADGKIFKDSGSSATNTMPDSAKRFSKDFDNDTILKKDTLSIEDEKLVGELIENSARKISTGVVSWYGDKFHGRKTASGEKYDKHELTAAHKSLPFGTKVKVTNIRNGKSVVVEINDRGPYAKSRVLDLSQAAFSEIGHTNTGVMQVEYEIIKSEDEKN
;
A
#
# COMPACT_ATOMS: atom_id res chain seq x y z
N MET A 1 -21.33 -24.84 -11.33
CA MET A 1 -20.08 -24.81 -12.11
C MET A 1 -19.15 -23.74 -11.49
N THR A 2 -18.75 -23.94 -10.23
CA THR A 2 -18.08 -22.95 -9.36
C THR A 2 -16.76 -23.53 -8.82
N LYS A 3 -15.93 -24.02 -9.71
CA LYS A 3 -14.56 -24.44 -9.42
C LYS A 3 -13.75 -23.81 -10.54
N ASN A 4 -12.95 -22.79 -10.23
CA ASN A 4 -11.75 -22.36 -11.00
C ASN A 4 -11.24 -20.96 -10.58
N ILE A 5 -11.98 -20.15 -9.82
CA ILE A 5 -11.49 -18.84 -9.35
C ILE A 5 -10.54 -18.96 -8.13
N ILE A 6 -10.67 -20.02 -7.33
CA ILE A 6 -9.86 -20.19 -6.09
C ILE A 6 -8.40 -20.55 -6.40
N ALA A 7 -8.09 -21.12 -7.57
CA ALA A 7 -6.75 -21.61 -7.89
C ALA A 7 -5.72 -20.48 -8.14
N LEU A 8 -6.16 -19.31 -8.61
CA LEU A 8 -5.25 -18.18 -8.88
C LEU A 8 -4.79 -17.47 -7.60
N ILE A 9 -5.58 -17.53 -6.52
CA ILE A 9 -5.24 -16.95 -5.21
C ILE A 9 -4.26 -17.85 -4.43
N ALA A 10 -4.24 -19.15 -4.72
CA ALA A 10 -3.38 -20.12 -4.00
C ALA A 10 -1.90 -20.11 -4.44
N MET A 11 -1.53 -19.42 -5.52
CA MET A 11 -0.16 -19.43 -6.06
C MET A 11 0.75 -18.31 -5.51
N LEU A 12 0.22 -17.39 -4.69
CA LEU A 12 0.96 -16.24 -4.12
C LEU A 12 1.37 -16.41 -2.64
N MET A 13 1.27 -17.63 -2.09
CA MET A 13 1.64 -17.94 -0.69
C MET A 13 2.80 -18.94 -0.59
N ILE A 14 3.91 -18.69 -1.28
CA ILE A 14 5.19 -19.36 -0.99
C ILE A 14 6.32 -18.33 -1.03
N PHE A 15 6.42 -17.50 0.01
CA PHE A 15 7.68 -16.91 0.42
C PHE A 15 8.15 -17.59 1.71
N PRO A 16 9.45 -17.90 1.85
CA PRO A 16 9.95 -18.68 2.97
C PRO A 16 9.94 -17.85 4.26
N ILE A 17 9.50 -18.49 5.34
CA ILE A 17 9.66 -18.02 6.71
C ILE A 17 11.18 -18.03 7.00
N ALA A 18 11.78 -16.86 7.18
CA ALA A 18 13.07 -16.75 7.82
C ALA A 18 12.87 -16.77 9.34
N ASN A 19 13.50 -17.73 10.03
CA ASN A 19 13.53 -17.80 11.50
C ASN A 19 14.56 -16.84 12.10
N ALA A 20 14.34 -16.44 13.36
CA ALA A 20 14.95 -15.32 14.07
C ALA A 20 16.41 -15.51 14.57
N ASP A 21 17.15 -16.52 14.09
CA ASP A 21 18.35 -16.99 14.80
C ASP A 21 19.69 -16.62 14.11
N GLY A 22 19.64 -15.85 13.01
CA GLY A 22 20.83 -15.14 12.48
C GLY A 22 22.06 -15.99 12.13
N LYS A 23 21.94 -17.31 11.94
CA LYS A 23 23.06 -18.18 11.55
C LYS A 23 23.04 -18.52 10.06
N ILE A 24 24.01 -17.97 9.33
CA ILE A 24 24.34 -18.35 7.95
C ILE A 24 25.06 -19.70 7.99
N PHE A 25 24.42 -20.75 7.50
CA PHE A 25 25.11 -22.03 7.26
C PHE A 25 25.94 -21.89 5.98
N LYS A 26 27.27 -21.87 6.14
CA LYS A 26 28.21 -22.06 5.03
C LYS A 26 28.18 -23.54 4.65
N ASP A 27 27.94 -23.85 3.39
CA ASP A 27 28.46 -25.08 2.83
C ASP A 27 29.01 -24.88 1.42
N SER A 28 30.15 -25.55 1.21
CA SER A 28 31.06 -25.47 0.07
C SER A 28 30.49 -26.06 -1.22
N GLY A 29 30.98 -25.56 -2.37
CA GLY A 29 30.43 -25.83 -3.68
C GLY A 29 30.33 -27.30 -4.10
N SER A 30 29.23 -27.61 -4.78
CA SER A 30 29.14 -28.64 -5.82
C SER A 30 27.86 -28.41 -6.62
N SER A 31 27.99 -28.54 -7.93
CA SER A 31 26.95 -28.40 -8.95
C SER A 31 25.76 -29.33 -8.66
N ALA A 32 24.65 -28.78 -8.15
CA ALA A 32 23.37 -29.47 -8.09
C ALA A 32 22.52 -28.98 -9.26
N THR A 33 22.32 -29.85 -10.23
CA THR A 33 21.39 -29.66 -11.34
C THR A 33 20.00 -29.35 -10.77
N ASN A 34 19.42 -28.22 -11.19
CA ASN A 34 18.01 -27.91 -10.96
C ASN A 34 17.15 -28.92 -11.72
N THR A 35 16.96 -30.10 -11.14
CA THR A 35 16.03 -31.09 -11.68
C THR A 35 14.69 -30.82 -11.01
N MET A 36 13.76 -30.25 -11.79
CA MET A 36 12.37 -30.07 -11.37
C MET A 36 11.80 -31.40 -10.84
N PRO A 37 11.08 -31.39 -9.71
CA PRO A 37 10.42 -32.59 -9.18
C PRO A 37 9.41 -33.12 -10.19
N ASP A 38 9.29 -34.45 -10.30
CA ASP A 38 8.42 -35.13 -11.28
C ASP A 38 6.93 -34.74 -11.18
N SER A 39 6.50 -34.21 -10.03
CA SER A 39 5.18 -33.61 -9.84
C SER A 39 4.96 -32.37 -10.70
N ALA A 40 5.99 -31.52 -10.87
CA ALA A 40 5.94 -30.31 -11.68
C ALA A 40 6.02 -30.62 -13.19
N LYS A 41 6.70 -31.70 -13.58
CA LYS A 41 6.77 -32.17 -14.97
C LYS A 41 5.47 -32.80 -15.48
N ARG A 42 4.67 -33.38 -14.58
CA ARG A 42 3.34 -33.88 -14.93
C ARG A 42 2.35 -32.73 -15.11
N PHE A 43 2.44 -31.70 -14.27
CA PHE A 43 1.53 -30.55 -14.32
C PHE A 43 1.72 -29.65 -15.54
N SER A 44 2.95 -29.55 -16.07
CA SER A 44 3.22 -28.78 -17.29
C SER A 44 2.80 -29.49 -18.58
N LYS A 45 2.56 -30.80 -18.53
CA LYS A 45 2.25 -31.61 -19.72
C LYS A 45 0.77 -31.60 -20.08
N ASP A 46 -0.08 -31.24 -19.13
CA ASP A 46 -1.54 -31.19 -19.28
C ASP A 46 -2.06 -29.76 -19.49
N PHE A 47 -1.18 -28.77 -19.58
CA PHE A 47 -1.55 -27.38 -19.86
C PHE A 47 -1.42 -27.11 -21.36
N ASP A 48 -2.44 -27.53 -22.10
CA ASP A 48 -2.62 -27.12 -23.48
C ASP A 48 -2.77 -25.58 -23.53
N ASN A 49 -1.72 -24.92 -24.01
CA ASN A 49 -1.65 -23.47 -24.25
C ASN A 49 -2.70 -22.95 -25.24
N ASP A 50 -3.54 -23.82 -25.78
CA ASP A 50 -4.63 -23.50 -26.70
C ASP A 50 -5.89 -22.98 -25.98
N THR A 51 -5.93 -23.05 -24.64
CA THR A 51 -7.05 -22.53 -23.84
C THR A 51 -6.91 -21.03 -23.50
N ILE A 52 -5.86 -20.36 -23.98
CA ILE A 52 -5.69 -18.91 -23.82
C ILE A 52 -6.43 -18.14 -24.94
N LEU A 53 -6.89 -18.81 -26.00
CA LEU A 53 -7.57 -18.18 -27.14
C LEU A 53 -8.94 -18.82 -27.42
N LYS A 54 -9.80 -18.88 -26.40
CA LYS A 54 -11.25 -18.76 -26.64
C LYS A 54 -11.71 -17.42 -26.10
N LYS A 55 -11.41 -16.42 -26.92
CA LYS A 55 -12.15 -15.16 -27.02
C LYS A 55 -13.61 -15.55 -27.20
N ASP A 56 -14.39 -15.51 -26.13
CA ASP A 56 -15.81 -15.18 -26.13
C ASP A 56 -16.34 -15.24 -24.69
N THR A 57 -16.79 -14.07 -24.21
CA THR A 57 -17.52 -13.81 -22.95
C THR A 57 -16.75 -13.95 -21.62
N LEU A 58 -15.80 -13.04 -21.38
CA LEU A 58 -15.61 -12.48 -20.04
C LEU A 58 -16.66 -11.38 -19.86
N SER A 59 -17.39 -11.40 -18.75
CA SER A 59 -18.44 -10.41 -18.51
C SER A 59 -17.80 -9.03 -18.30
N ILE A 60 -18.49 -7.96 -18.68
CA ILE A 60 -17.98 -6.57 -18.55
C ILE A 60 -17.63 -6.24 -17.07
N GLU A 61 -18.22 -6.95 -16.12
CA GLU A 61 -17.91 -6.85 -14.70
C GLU A 61 -16.54 -7.45 -14.33
N ASP A 62 -16.09 -8.49 -15.04
CA ASP A 62 -14.79 -9.13 -14.81
C ASP A 62 -13.64 -8.23 -15.29
N GLU A 63 -13.81 -7.47 -16.38
CA GLU A 63 -12.77 -6.55 -16.86
C GLU A 63 -12.56 -5.36 -15.91
N LYS A 64 -13.63 -4.83 -15.31
CA LYS A 64 -13.52 -3.75 -14.32
C LYS A 64 -12.80 -4.22 -13.06
N LEU A 65 -13.14 -5.42 -12.57
CA LEU A 65 -12.50 -6.01 -11.40
C LEU A 65 -11.01 -6.31 -11.67
N VAL A 66 -10.69 -6.84 -12.85
CA VAL A 66 -9.30 -7.07 -13.27
C VAL A 66 -8.53 -5.75 -13.40
N GLY A 67 -9.15 -4.71 -13.95
CA GLY A 67 -8.58 -3.36 -14.01
C GLY A 67 -8.26 -2.79 -12.62
N GLU A 68 -9.22 -2.88 -11.69
CA GLU A 68 -9.04 -2.42 -10.31
C GLU A 68 -7.95 -3.21 -9.57
N LEU A 69 -7.88 -4.53 -9.76
CA LEU A 69 -6.83 -5.37 -9.17
C LEU A 69 -5.43 -5.01 -9.71
N ILE A 70 -5.31 -4.77 -11.02
CA ILE A 70 -4.05 -4.35 -11.64
C ILE A 70 -3.66 -2.96 -11.12
N GLU A 71 -4.58 -2.02 -11.06
CA GLU A 71 -4.32 -0.68 -10.52
C GLU A 71 -3.90 -0.73 -9.05
N ASN A 72 -4.59 -1.53 -8.24
CA ASN A 72 -4.25 -1.76 -6.84
C ASN A 72 -2.86 -2.37 -6.67
N SER A 73 -2.47 -3.30 -7.55
CA SER A 73 -1.12 -3.87 -7.54
C SER A 73 -0.03 -2.86 -7.93
N ALA A 74 -0.38 -1.82 -8.69
CA ALA A 74 0.53 -0.77 -9.12
C ALA A 74 0.64 0.41 -8.13
N ARG A 75 -0.26 0.51 -7.14
CA ARG A 75 -0.22 1.57 -6.12
C ARG A 75 1.03 1.44 -5.26
N LYS A 76 1.83 2.51 -5.21
CA LYS A 76 3.01 2.57 -4.36
C LYS A 76 2.61 2.86 -2.91
N ILE A 77 2.43 1.79 -2.14
CA ILE A 77 2.19 1.86 -0.69
C ILE A 77 3.54 2.03 0.01
N SER A 78 3.61 2.97 0.95
CA SER A 78 4.78 3.23 1.79
C SER A 78 4.38 3.14 3.26
N THR A 79 5.31 2.73 4.13
CA THR A 79 5.08 2.65 5.58
C THR A 79 5.85 3.73 6.33
N GLY A 80 5.39 4.09 7.53
CA GLY A 80 6.14 4.98 8.39
C GLY A 80 5.41 5.35 9.68
N VAL A 81 6.07 6.18 10.49
CA VAL A 81 5.48 6.75 11.70
C VAL A 81 4.92 8.13 11.38
N VAL A 82 3.72 8.43 11.87
CA VAL A 82 3.12 9.77 11.78
C VAL A 82 2.93 10.36 13.16
N SER A 83 2.89 11.68 13.22
CA SER A 83 2.39 12.41 14.40
C SER A 83 1.31 13.41 13.98
N TRP A 84 0.97 14.34 14.86
CA TRP A 84 0.02 15.41 14.56
C TRP A 84 0.46 16.77 15.09
N TYR A 85 -0.07 17.84 14.49
CA TYR A 85 0.18 19.21 14.89
C TYR A 85 -0.59 19.61 16.15
N GLY A 86 0.13 19.98 17.21
CA GLY A 86 -0.49 20.50 18.43
C GLY A 86 -1.28 21.81 18.22
N ASP A 87 -2.23 22.08 19.12
CA ASP A 87 -3.18 23.21 19.04
C ASP A 87 -2.53 24.59 18.80
N LYS A 88 -1.33 24.81 19.32
CA LYS A 88 -0.56 26.06 19.19
C LYS A 88 -0.27 26.49 17.74
N PHE A 89 -0.41 25.58 16.78
CA PHE A 89 -0.17 25.88 15.38
C PHE A 89 -1.41 26.45 14.67
N HIS A 90 -2.60 26.27 15.24
CA HIS A 90 -3.86 26.68 14.61
C HIS A 90 -3.85 28.16 14.22
N GLY A 91 -4.30 28.47 13.00
CA GLY A 91 -4.34 29.81 12.43
C GLY A 91 -3.00 30.35 11.91
N ARG A 92 -1.88 29.64 12.10
CA ARG A 92 -0.57 30.03 11.55
C ARG A 92 -0.46 29.62 10.09
N LYS A 93 0.36 30.35 9.32
CA LYS A 93 0.63 29.99 7.92
C LYS A 93 1.41 28.68 7.81
N THR A 94 0.99 27.80 6.92
CA THR A 94 1.72 26.63 6.44
C THR A 94 2.70 27.03 5.34
N ALA A 95 3.50 26.08 4.86
CA ALA A 95 4.38 26.26 3.71
C ALA A 95 3.64 26.41 2.36
N SER A 96 2.37 25.99 2.24
CA SER A 96 1.53 26.32 1.08
C SER A 96 1.11 27.80 1.06
N GLY A 97 1.17 28.48 2.22
CA GLY A 97 0.71 29.85 2.42
C GLY A 97 -0.69 29.96 3.02
N GLU A 98 -1.43 28.85 3.07
CA GLU A 98 -2.73 28.74 3.76
C GLU A 98 -2.56 28.80 5.28
N LYS A 99 -3.64 29.08 6.01
CA LYS A 99 -3.62 28.96 7.47
C LYS A 99 -3.89 27.51 7.85
N TYR A 100 -3.08 26.96 8.75
CA TYR A 100 -3.34 25.65 9.33
C TYR A 100 -4.65 25.69 10.14
N ASP A 101 -5.60 24.85 9.73
CA ASP A 101 -6.78 24.54 10.50
C ASP A 101 -6.65 23.12 11.07
N LYS A 102 -6.87 22.98 12.37
CA LYS A 102 -6.77 21.70 13.06
C LYS A 102 -7.98 20.80 12.81
N HIS A 103 -9.07 21.38 12.33
CA HIS A 103 -10.34 20.72 12.02
C HIS A 103 -10.38 20.19 10.57
N GLU A 104 -9.47 20.65 9.71
CA GLU A 104 -9.38 20.22 8.31
C GLU A 104 -8.56 18.93 8.15
N LEU A 105 -8.77 18.19 7.07
CA LEU A 105 -8.05 16.95 6.76
C LEU A 105 -6.79 17.22 5.95
N THR A 106 -5.77 17.76 6.62
CA THR A 106 -4.50 18.17 6.00
C THR A 106 -3.30 17.47 6.64
N ALA A 107 -2.17 17.47 5.94
CA ALA A 107 -0.92 16.93 6.44
C ALA A 107 0.32 17.64 5.87
N ALA A 108 1.43 17.48 6.57
CA ALA A 108 2.74 17.91 6.11
C ALA A 108 3.58 16.75 5.60
N HIS A 109 4.26 16.98 4.48
CA HIS A 109 5.23 16.03 3.92
C HIS A 109 6.48 16.75 3.41
N LYS A 110 7.63 16.06 3.44
CA LYS A 110 8.95 16.65 3.15
C LYS A 110 9.06 17.13 1.70
N SER A 111 8.49 16.37 0.78
CA SER A 111 8.75 16.53 -0.65
C SER A 111 7.53 16.31 -1.56
N LEU A 112 6.36 15.93 -1.02
CA LEU A 112 5.20 15.74 -1.88
C LEU A 112 4.71 17.12 -2.34
N PRO A 113 4.29 17.26 -3.61
CA PRO A 113 3.67 18.49 -4.09
C PRO A 113 2.49 18.88 -3.21
N PHE A 114 2.29 20.19 -3.03
CA PHE A 114 1.09 20.66 -2.35
C PHE A 114 -0.16 20.30 -3.17
N GLY A 115 -1.27 20.03 -2.49
CA GLY A 115 -2.50 19.52 -3.12
C GLY A 115 -2.52 18.00 -3.33
N THR A 116 -1.40 17.30 -3.13
CA THR A 116 -1.38 15.83 -3.24
C THR A 116 -2.34 15.22 -2.22
N LYS A 117 -3.26 14.36 -2.67
CA LYS A 117 -4.11 13.57 -1.78
C LYS A 117 -3.41 12.28 -1.38
N VAL A 118 -3.39 11.99 -0.08
CA VAL A 118 -2.76 10.81 0.49
C VAL A 118 -3.76 10.09 1.35
N LYS A 119 -3.98 8.81 1.09
CA LYS A 119 -4.69 7.93 2.02
C LYS A 119 -3.71 7.44 3.05
N VAL A 120 -4.06 7.58 4.33
CA VAL A 120 -3.25 7.15 5.47
C VAL A 120 -4.06 6.13 6.26
N THR A 121 -3.50 4.94 6.45
CA THR A 121 -4.14 3.81 7.12
C THR A 121 -3.37 3.46 8.38
N ASN A 122 -4.05 3.46 9.53
CA ASN A 122 -3.46 2.97 10.78
C ASN A 122 -3.41 1.44 10.76
N ILE A 123 -2.20 0.88 10.78
CA ILE A 123 -1.95 -0.56 10.67
C ILE A 123 -2.58 -1.34 11.84
N ARG A 124 -2.73 -0.71 13.01
CA ARG A 124 -3.25 -1.38 14.20
C ARG A 124 -4.75 -1.66 14.13
N ASN A 125 -5.53 -0.75 13.56
CA ASN A 125 -6.99 -0.83 13.59
C ASN A 125 -7.65 -0.85 12.21
N GLY A 126 -6.86 -0.71 11.14
CA GLY A 126 -7.36 -0.71 9.75
C GLY A 126 -8.12 0.54 9.33
N LYS A 127 -8.28 1.54 10.22
CA LYS A 127 -8.96 2.80 9.88
C LYS A 127 -8.08 3.62 8.94
N SER A 128 -8.71 4.33 8.00
CA SER A 128 -8.00 5.20 7.07
C SER A 128 -8.65 6.56 6.93
N VAL A 129 -7.85 7.55 6.55
CA VAL A 129 -8.29 8.93 6.27
C VAL A 129 -7.55 9.42 5.03
N VAL A 130 -8.24 10.23 4.22
CA VAL A 130 -7.61 10.93 3.10
C VAL A 130 -7.29 12.35 3.52
N VAL A 131 -6.03 12.74 3.32
CA VAL A 131 -5.53 14.08 3.66
C VAL A 131 -4.95 14.77 2.44
N GLU A 132 -4.98 16.10 2.45
CA GLU A 132 -4.26 16.92 1.48
C GLU A 132 -2.91 17.40 2.04
N ILE A 133 -1.86 17.33 1.21
CA ILE A 133 -0.57 17.89 1.58
C ILE A 133 -0.58 19.41 1.38
N ASN A 134 -0.48 20.18 2.46
CA ASN A 134 -0.41 21.65 2.39
C ASN A 134 0.72 22.27 3.24
N ASP A 135 1.58 21.44 3.83
CA ASP A 135 2.71 21.92 4.64
C ASP A 135 3.98 21.09 4.45
N ARG A 136 5.10 21.58 5.01
CA ARG A 136 6.42 20.95 4.96
C ARG A 136 6.88 20.45 6.32
N GLY A 137 7.62 19.35 6.29
CA GLY A 137 7.98 18.56 7.46
C GLY A 137 7.50 17.13 7.27
N PRO A 138 7.50 16.29 8.30
CA PRO A 138 8.15 16.47 9.60
C PRO A 138 9.68 16.58 9.47
N TYR A 139 10.32 17.37 10.33
CA TYR A 139 11.79 17.47 10.39
C TYR A 139 12.42 16.43 11.34
N ALA A 140 11.60 15.75 12.15
CA ALA A 140 12.04 14.59 12.92
C ALA A 140 12.36 13.41 11.98
N LYS A 141 13.54 12.80 12.14
CA LYS A 141 14.04 11.77 11.21
C LYS A 141 13.15 10.52 11.13
N SER A 142 12.44 10.17 12.20
CA SER A 142 11.61 8.95 12.27
C SER A 142 10.20 9.10 11.69
N ARG A 143 9.74 10.33 11.41
CA ARG A 143 8.37 10.58 10.96
C ARG A 143 8.29 10.80 9.45
N VAL A 144 7.21 10.31 8.85
CA VAL A 144 6.92 10.47 7.41
C VAL A 144 5.89 11.57 7.14
N LEU A 145 4.90 11.73 8.02
CA LEU A 145 3.86 12.77 7.94
C LEU A 145 3.60 13.37 9.33
N ASP A 146 3.21 14.64 9.35
CA ASP A 146 2.51 15.25 10.48
C ASP A 146 1.09 15.58 10.04
N LEU A 147 0.10 14.91 10.64
CA LEU A 147 -1.32 15.07 10.32
C LEU A 147 -1.92 16.27 11.07
N SER A 148 -3.03 16.80 10.57
CA SER A 148 -3.89 17.66 11.39
C SER A 148 -4.47 16.86 12.58
N GLN A 149 -4.95 17.58 13.58
CA GLN A 149 -5.58 16.95 14.74
C GLN A 149 -6.84 16.16 14.36
N ALA A 150 -7.68 16.70 13.46
CA ALA A 150 -8.86 16.01 12.95
C ALA A 150 -8.47 14.71 12.22
N ALA A 151 -7.54 14.77 11.27
CA ALA A 151 -7.12 13.60 10.51
C ALA A 151 -6.52 12.51 11.39
N PHE A 152 -5.70 12.88 12.38
CA PHE A 152 -5.15 11.89 13.33
C PHE A 152 -6.24 11.24 14.19
N SER A 153 -7.28 11.99 14.55
CA SER A 153 -8.39 11.51 15.38
C SER A 153 -9.33 10.56 14.64
N GLU A 154 -9.43 10.66 13.31
CA GLU A 154 -10.22 9.72 12.49
C GLU A 154 -9.65 8.29 12.56
N ILE A 155 -8.32 8.18 12.58
CA ILE A 155 -7.63 6.88 12.50
C ILE A 155 -7.01 6.42 13.83
N GLY A 156 -7.05 7.23 14.88
CA GLY A 156 -6.52 6.87 16.20
C GLY A 156 -6.88 7.87 17.30
N HIS A 157 -6.19 7.78 18.44
CA HIS A 157 -6.42 8.67 19.58
C HIS A 157 -5.24 9.64 19.73
N THR A 158 -5.49 10.94 19.74
CA THR A 158 -4.45 11.99 19.87
C THR A 158 -3.51 11.78 21.05
N ASN A 159 -4.00 11.19 22.15
CA ASN A 159 -3.20 10.83 23.33
C ASN A 159 -2.05 9.85 23.06
N THR A 160 -2.07 9.09 21.95
CA THR A 160 -0.92 8.24 21.59
C THR A 160 0.27 9.04 21.06
N GLY A 161 0.03 10.28 20.59
CA GLY A 161 1.02 11.19 20.03
C GLY A 161 1.57 10.80 18.66
N VAL A 162 1.87 9.52 18.47
CA VAL A 162 2.35 8.92 17.22
C VAL A 162 1.65 7.61 16.92
N MET A 163 1.69 7.18 15.64
CA MET A 163 1.23 5.86 15.22
C MET A 163 1.98 5.35 13.98
N GLN A 164 2.04 4.04 13.82
CA GLN A 164 2.54 3.39 12.60
C GLN A 164 1.43 3.31 11.56
N VAL A 165 1.73 3.73 10.33
CA VAL A 165 0.77 3.77 9.22
C VAL A 165 1.34 3.17 7.95
N GLU A 166 0.44 2.76 7.08
CA GLU A 166 0.64 2.71 5.64
C GLU A 166 0.07 3.97 5.01
N TYR A 167 0.70 4.48 3.96
CA TYR A 167 0.17 5.60 3.20
C TYR A 167 0.44 5.44 1.70
N GLU A 168 -0.47 5.97 0.91
CA GLU A 168 -0.44 5.90 -0.55
C GLU A 168 -0.97 7.19 -1.17
N ILE A 169 -0.36 7.60 -2.29
CA ILE A 169 -0.85 8.74 -3.07
C ILE A 169 -2.08 8.28 -3.82
N ILE A 170 -3.18 9.02 -3.67
CA ILE A 170 -4.40 8.79 -4.43
C ILE A 170 -4.27 9.57 -5.73
N LYS A 171 -4.35 8.87 -6.86
CA LYS A 171 -4.58 9.54 -8.13
C LYS A 171 -6.04 9.94 -8.14
N SER A 172 -6.33 11.22 -8.36
CA SER A 172 -7.66 11.59 -8.84
C SER A 172 -7.87 10.83 -10.13
N GLU A 173 -8.93 10.02 -10.22
CA GLU A 173 -9.43 9.60 -11.53
C GLU A 173 -9.67 10.89 -12.30
N ASP A 174 -8.88 11.13 -13.35
CA ASP A 174 -9.09 12.27 -14.23
C ASP A 174 -10.55 12.22 -14.66
N GLU A 175 -11.30 13.27 -14.32
CA GLU A 175 -12.64 13.52 -14.84
C GLU A 175 -12.55 13.54 -16.36
N LYS A 176 -12.68 12.37 -16.99
CA LYS A 176 -12.96 12.23 -18.41
C LYS A 176 -14.42 12.63 -18.59
N ASN A 177 -14.66 13.94 -18.66
CA ASN A 177 -15.82 14.51 -19.33
C ASN A 177 -15.69 14.34 -20.85
#